data_AF-A0A1R1J9U9-F1
#
_entry.id   AF-A0A1R1J9U9-F1
#
_cell.length_a   1.000
_cell.length_b   1.000
_cell.length_c   1.000
_cell.angle_alpha   90.00
_cell.angle_beta   90.00
_cell.angle_gamma   90.00
#
_symmetry.space_group_name_H-M   'P 1'
#
loop_
_entity.id
_entity.type
_entity.pdbx_description
1 polymer ?
#
loop_
_entity_poly.entity_id
_entity_poly.type
_entity_poly.pdbx_seq_one_letter_code
_entity_poly.pdbx_strand_id
1 'polypeptide(L)'
;MMDVDVVTAQVHHKPLPRFGFELIESLEPGQKAIDIVDTDQLYENLAHSGVVIYRNFADTLEDFNRFVSQHSARVTFDPARKASTENTAEIDAGHLEMGLHQENGNLPFTPDLQWFFCLEPARVGSETTICDGLRVLHELSPATRRLFEQRKIKYARRIPWPNVQRFLSIELQVSAHEVNDTHLEVVNQRVPGQHYRRLDQFLVSSERVTDAITTSCFSGRRAFCNSLLGPSVNYEPPLITWEDGADIDFEVWDEIKDVTARYTYDLFWNKGDIVVIDNTRVMHGRRRLADTGRRIFGAQSYRKGAIA
;
A
#
# COMPACT_ATOMS: atom_id res chain seq x y z
N MET A 1 11.91 37.92 -28.74
CA MET A 1 11.24 37.31 -27.59
C MET A 1 10.00 36.65 -28.12
N MET A 2 10.04 35.33 -28.33
CA MET A 2 8.82 34.56 -28.54
C MET A 2 8.32 34.21 -27.15
N ASP A 3 7.15 34.71 -26.80
CA ASP A 3 6.39 34.22 -25.65
C ASP A 3 6.20 32.72 -25.87
N VAL A 4 6.77 31.92 -24.97
CA VAL A 4 6.43 30.51 -24.86
C VAL A 4 5.09 30.52 -24.14
N ASP A 5 4.01 30.32 -24.87
CA ASP A 5 2.69 30.05 -24.30
C ASP A 5 2.85 28.90 -23.30
N VAL A 6 2.75 29.23 -22.01
CA VAL A 6 2.62 28.23 -20.96
C VAL A 6 1.24 27.64 -21.15
N VAL A 7 1.15 26.56 -21.92
CA VAL A 7 -0.05 25.73 -22.00
C VAL A 7 -0.27 25.22 -20.58
N THR A 8 -1.18 25.87 -19.86
CA THR A 8 -1.58 25.46 -18.52
C THR A 8 -2.33 24.16 -18.69
N ALA A 9 -1.79 23.06 -18.15
CA ALA A 9 -2.41 21.75 -18.25
C ALA A 9 -3.88 21.84 -17.80
N GLN A 10 -4.81 21.53 -18.70
CA GLN A 10 -6.24 21.57 -18.38
C GLN A 10 -6.64 20.29 -17.65
N VAL A 11 -6.54 20.35 -16.33
CA VAL A 11 -7.01 19.28 -15.43
C VAL A 11 -8.20 19.76 -14.60
N HIS A 12 -9.07 18.83 -14.25
CA HIS A 12 -10.18 19.09 -13.33
C HIS A 12 -9.95 18.31 -12.02
N HIS A 13 -9.89 19.05 -10.92
CA HIS A 13 -9.83 18.52 -9.56
C HIS A 13 -11.23 18.22 -9.04
N LYS A 14 -11.50 16.96 -8.72
CA LYS A 14 -12.84 16.49 -8.33
C LYS A 14 -12.74 15.57 -7.12
N PRO A 15 -12.56 16.11 -5.90
CA PRO A 15 -12.51 15.30 -4.69
C PRO A 15 -13.71 14.35 -4.61
N LEU A 16 -13.45 13.07 -4.33
CA LEU A 16 -14.47 12.05 -4.25
C LEU A 16 -15.43 12.39 -3.10
N PRO A 17 -16.73 12.63 -3.36
CA PRO A 17 -17.68 13.02 -2.34
C PRO A 17 -17.67 12.03 -1.17
N ARG A 18 -17.83 12.53 0.06
CA ARG A 18 -17.80 11.76 1.33
C ARG A 18 -16.44 11.18 1.73
N PHE A 19 -15.54 10.92 0.79
CA PHE A 19 -14.24 10.28 1.08
C PHE A 19 -13.06 11.26 1.06
N GLY A 20 -13.13 12.33 0.25
CA GLY A 20 -12.09 13.37 0.21
C GLY A 20 -10.79 12.94 -0.48
N PHE A 21 -10.77 11.78 -1.14
CA PHE A 21 -9.69 11.36 -2.04
C PHE A 21 -9.66 12.25 -3.28
N GLU A 22 -8.49 12.56 -3.80
CA GLU A 22 -8.34 13.45 -4.94
C GLU A 22 -8.49 12.66 -6.25
N LEU A 23 -9.38 13.11 -7.13
CA LEU A 23 -9.49 12.63 -8.51
C LEU A 23 -9.15 13.78 -9.44
N ILE A 24 -8.09 13.62 -10.21
CA ILE A 24 -7.60 14.56 -11.20
C ILE A 24 -7.93 13.97 -12.57
N GLU A 25 -8.83 14.64 -13.30
CA GLU A 25 -9.25 14.22 -14.64
C GLU A 25 -8.58 15.12 -15.69
N SER A 26 -7.91 14.52 -16.68
CA SER A 26 -7.46 15.26 -17.85
C SER A 26 -8.65 15.69 -18.71
N LEU A 27 -8.63 16.95 -19.19
CA LEU A 27 -9.58 17.48 -20.17
C LEU A 27 -9.05 17.43 -21.61
N GLU A 28 -7.77 17.11 -21.78
CA GLU A 28 -7.06 17.13 -23.06
C GLU A 28 -6.72 15.72 -23.54
N PRO A 29 -7.25 15.29 -24.70
CA PRO A 29 -6.88 14.01 -25.28
C PRO A 29 -5.36 13.92 -25.52
N GLY A 30 -4.74 12.83 -25.07
CA GLY A 30 -3.31 12.59 -25.26
C GLY A 30 -2.40 13.19 -24.19
N GLN A 31 -2.93 14.01 -23.27
CA GLN A 31 -2.15 14.50 -22.13
C GLN A 31 -1.77 13.35 -21.21
N LYS A 32 -0.54 13.38 -20.68
CA LYS A 32 -0.02 12.38 -19.75
C LYS A 32 0.22 12.99 -18.38
N ALA A 33 -0.07 12.24 -17.33
CA ALA A 33 0.15 12.64 -15.95
C ALA A 33 1.65 12.83 -15.67
N ILE A 34 2.51 11.95 -16.20
CA ILE A 34 3.96 12.04 -16.01
C ILE A 34 4.57 13.37 -16.48
N ASP A 35 3.99 13.98 -17.51
CA ASP A 35 4.53 15.20 -18.13
C ASP A 35 4.15 16.48 -17.36
N ILE A 36 3.09 16.42 -16.54
CA ILE A 36 2.51 17.61 -15.88
C ILE A 36 2.58 17.57 -14.35
N VAL A 37 2.84 16.40 -13.76
CA VAL A 37 2.89 16.22 -12.31
C VAL A 37 4.33 16.27 -11.83
N ASP A 38 4.67 17.28 -11.04
CA ASP A 38 5.91 17.31 -10.28
C ASP A 38 5.79 16.59 -8.92
N THR A 39 6.93 16.35 -8.27
CA THR A 39 6.96 15.56 -7.02
C THR A 39 6.34 16.29 -5.84
N ASP A 40 6.56 17.59 -5.73
CA ASP A 40 6.07 18.38 -4.60
C ASP A 40 4.54 18.48 -4.68
N GLN A 41 4.01 18.71 -5.88
CA GLN A 41 2.57 18.73 -6.13
C GLN A 41 1.90 17.38 -5.82
N LEU A 42 2.51 16.26 -6.22
CA LEU A 42 2.01 14.92 -5.86
C LEU A 42 1.99 14.74 -4.33
N TYR A 43 3.06 15.13 -3.64
CA TYR A 43 3.18 14.94 -2.20
C TYR A 43 2.25 15.85 -1.40
N GLU A 44 2.01 17.08 -1.86
CA GLU A 44 0.99 17.97 -1.31
C GLU A 44 -0.42 17.38 -1.48
N ASN A 45 -0.73 16.86 -2.68
CA ASN A 45 -2.01 16.20 -2.93
C ASN A 45 -2.21 14.98 -2.01
N LEU A 46 -1.17 14.16 -1.81
CA LEU A 46 -1.19 13.03 -0.87
C LEU A 46 -1.32 13.49 0.59
N ALA A 47 -0.64 14.57 0.99
CA ALA A 47 -0.75 15.12 2.33
C ALA A 47 -2.20 15.56 2.63
N HIS A 48 -2.88 16.15 1.64
CA HIS A 48 -4.27 16.57 1.75
C HIS A 48 -5.22 15.37 1.75
N SER A 49 -5.16 14.55 0.70
CA SER A 49 -6.21 13.58 0.35
C SER A 49 -5.90 12.13 0.74
N GLY A 50 -4.63 11.78 0.92
CA GLY A 50 -4.16 10.40 1.15
C GLY A 50 -4.16 9.50 -0.10
N VAL A 51 -4.94 9.83 -1.13
CA VAL A 51 -4.99 9.13 -2.42
C VAL A 51 -5.18 10.12 -3.55
N VAL A 52 -4.39 9.97 -4.61
CA VAL A 52 -4.59 10.68 -5.87
C VAL A 52 -4.89 9.68 -6.98
N ILE A 53 -6.00 9.92 -7.69
CA ILE A 53 -6.44 9.14 -8.85
C ILE A 53 -6.28 10.04 -10.07
N TYR A 54 -5.43 9.65 -11.02
CA TYR A 54 -5.29 10.30 -12.30
C TYR A 54 -6.13 9.53 -13.33
N ARG A 55 -7.07 10.21 -13.98
CA ARG A 55 -8.03 9.61 -14.90
C ARG A 55 -8.08 10.35 -16.23
N ASN A 56 -8.39 9.61 -17.29
CA ASN A 56 -8.43 10.08 -18.69
C ASN A 56 -7.10 10.59 -19.24
N PHE A 57 -5.98 10.24 -18.60
CA PHE A 57 -4.65 10.47 -19.13
C PHE A 57 -4.25 9.37 -20.12
N ALA A 58 -3.36 9.71 -21.05
CA ALA A 58 -2.88 8.82 -22.11
C ALA A 58 -1.60 8.05 -21.73
N ASP A 59 -1.26 7.98 -20.44
CA ASP A 59 -0.11 7.22 -19.95
C ASP A 59 -0.22 5.74 -20.32
N THR A 60 0.88 5.22 -20.85
CA THR A 60 1.07 3.79 -21.07
C THR A 60 1.66 3.12 -19.84
N LEU A 61 1.77 1.78 -19.85
CA LEU A 61 2.49 1.07 -18.79
C LEU A 61 3.97 1.52 -18.69
N GLU A 62 4.59 1.89 -19.81
CA GLU A 62 5.96 2.41 -19.83
C GLU A 62 6.04 3.80 -19.17
N ASP A 63 5.08 4.68 -19.47
CA ASP A 63 4.97 5.99 -18.82
C ASP A 63 4.72 5.83 -17.31
N PHE A 64 3.83 4.93 -16.90
CA PHE A 64 3.61 4.62 -15.49
C PHE A 64 4.90 4.16 -14.78
N ASN A 65 5.71 3.31 -15.41
CA ASN A 65 7.01 2.92 -14.85
C ASN A 65 7.94 4.11 -14.63
N ARG A 66 8.04 5.00 -15.63
CA ARG A 66 8.85 6.22 -15.53
C ARG A 66 8.29 7.17 -14.48
N PHE A 67 6.97 7.26 -14.32
CA PHE A 67 6.29 8.09 -13.35
C PHE A 67 6.60 7.63 -11.91
N VAL A 68 6.53 6.31 -11.66
CA VAL A 68 6.96 5.71 -10.38
C VAL A 68 8.42 6.09 -10.08
N SER A 69 9.34 5.91 -11.03
CA SER A 69 10.75 6.26 -10.82
C SER A 69 10.96 7.76 -10.59
N GLN A 70 10.26 8.61 -11.33
CA GLN A 70 10.34 10.07 -11.24
C GLN A 70 9.99 10.57 -9.83
N HIS A 71 9.08 9.91 -9.11
CA HIS A 71 8.59 10.35 -7.80
C HIS A 71 9.05 9.48 -6.62
N SER A 72 10.02 8.60 -6.83
CA SER A 72 10.50 7.68 -5.79
C SER A 72 12.00 7.82 -5.55
N ALA A 73 12.44 7.66 -4.31
CA ALA A 73 13.86 7.48 -3.99
C ALA A 73 14.32 6.05 -4.33
N ARG A 74 13.45 5.07 -4.06
CA ARG A 74 13.68 3.65 -4.32
C ARG A 74 12.34 2.95 -4.58
N VAL A 75 12.32 2.06 -5.57
CA VAL A 75 11.20 1.17 -5.85
C VAL A 75 11.48 -0.20 -5.23
N THR A 76 10.46 -0.81 -4.65
CA THR A 76 10.48 -2.19 -4.14
C THR A 76 9.30 -2.96 -4.75
N PHE A 77 9.32 -4.28 -4.71
CA PHE A 77 8.24 -5.09 -5.23
C PHE A 77 7.96 -6.31 -4.36
N ASP A 78 6.70 -6.73 -4.31
CA ASP A 78 6.32 -8.02 -3.73
C ASP A 78 6.73 -9.16 -4.68
N PRO A 79 7.59 -10.10 -4.25
CA PRO A 79 7.99 -11.26 -5.05
C PRO A 79 6.84 -12.17 -5.51
N ALA A 80 5.67 -12.08 -4.87
CA ALA A 80 4.49 -12.85 -5.28
C ALA A 80 3.83 -12.32 -6.56
N ARG A 81 4.17 -11.10 -6.99
CA ARG A 81 3.62 -10.49 -8.22
C ARG A 81 4.41 -10.92 -9.45
N LYS A 82 3.74 -10.97 -10.61
CA LYS A 82 4.38 -11.32 -11.87
C LYS A 82 5.11 -10.10 -12.45
N ALA A 83 6.44 -10.12 -12.37
CA ALA A 83 7.28 -9.08 -12.94
C ALA A 83 6.96 -8.90 -14.44
N SER A 84 6.72 -7.65 -14.83
CA SER A 84 6.42 -7.28 -16.22
C SER A 84 7.43 -6.29 -16.77
N THR A 85 7.98 -5.43 -15.91
CA THR A 85 9.10 -4.52 -16.20
C THR A 85 10.00 -4.43 -14.97
N GLU A 86 10.97 -3.51 -14.97
CA GLU A 86 11.89 -3.26 -13.86
C GLU A 86 11.19 -2.74 -12.58
N ASN A 87 10.17 -1.88 -12.71
CA ASN A 87 9.55 -1.18 -11.57
C ASN A 87 8.11 -1.59 -11.28
N THR A 88 7.44 -2.36 -12.15
CA THR A 88 6.03 -2.72 -11.99
C THR A 88 5.76 -4.19 -12.24
N ALA A 89 4.76 -4.70 -11.53
CA ALA A 89 4.34 -6.09 -11.62
C ALA A 89 2.82 -6.20 -11.73
N GLU A 90 2.35 -7.19 -12.49
CA GLU A 90 0.91 -7.49 -12.60
C GLU A 90 0.42 -8.10 -11.28
N ILE A 91 -0.70 -7.58 -10.78
CA ILE A 91 -1.32 -8.03 -9.53
C ILE A 91 -2.19 -9.24 -9.83
N ASP A 92 -1.59 -10.41 -9.64
CA ASP A 92 -2.26 -11.71 -9.68
C ASP A 92 -2.13 -12.39 -8.32
N ALA A 93 -3.01 -12.02 -7.40
CA ALA A 93 -3.05 -12.60 -6.06
C ALA A 93 -4.35 -13.40 -5.83
N GLY A 94 -4.75 -14.14 -6.86
CA GLY A 94 -5.87 -15.08 -6.84
C GLY A 94 -7.25 -14.42 -6.92
N HIS A 95 -8.30 -15.24 -6.81
CA HIS A 95 -9.68 -14.82 -7.04
C HIS A 95 -10.43 -14.35 -5.78
N LEU A 96 -9.90 -14.65 -4.59
CA LEU A 96 -10.53 -14.30 -3.33
C LEU A 96 -10.47 -12.80 -3.05
N GLU A 97 -11.29 -12.34 -2.12
CA GLU A 97 -11.22 -10.98 -1.60
C GLU A 97 -9.89 -10.76 -0.85
N MET A 98 -9.38 -9.53 -0.94
CA MET A 98 -8.26 -9.04 -0.16
C MET A 98 -8.80 -7.99 0.78
N GLY A 99 -8.81 -8.31 2.07
CA GLY A 99 -9.23 -7.35 3.09
C GLY A 99 -8.29 -6.15 3.17
N LEU A 100 -8.74 -5.12 3.89
CA LEU A 100 -8.00 -3.86 4.02
C LEU A 100 -6.66 -4.08 4.73
N HIS A 101 -5.60 -3.57 4.13
CA HIS A 101 -4.25 -3.64 4.67
C HIS A 101 -3.44 -2.41 4.27
N GLN A 102 -2.44 -2.13 5.09
CA GLN A 102 -1.25 -1.41 4.69
C GLN A 102 -0.35 -2.37 3.90
N GLU A 103 0.15 -1.93 2.74
CA GLU A 103 1.11 -2.73 1.98
C GLU A 103 2.34 -3.02 2.83
N ASN A 104 2.72 -4.29 2.97
CA ASN A 104 3.81 -4.76 3.83
C ASN A 104 3.68 -4.33 5.32
N GLY A 105 2.47 -4.03 5.82
CA GLY A 105 2.27 -3.56 7.21
C GLY A 105 2.57 -4.58 8.31
N ASN A 106 2.66 -5.87 7.97
CA ASN A 106 3.11 -6.94 8.88
C ASN A 106 4.50 -7.50 8.53
N LEU A 107 5.27 -6.75 7.73
CA LEU A 107 6.66 -7.04 7.35
C LEU A 107 7.59 -5.94 7.91
N PRO A 108 8.92 -6.17 7.96
CA PRO A 108 9.85 -5.23 8.59
C PRO A 108 10.07 -3.93 7.81
N PHE A 109 9.92 -3.97 6.48
CA PHE A 109 10.12 -2.82 5.61
C PHE A 109 8.81 -2.50 4.92
N THR A 110 8.32 -1.28 5.13
CA THR A 110 7.01 -0.83 4.68
C THR A 110 7.22 0.35 3.72
N PRO A 111 6.76 0.25 2.46
CA PRO A 111 6.91 1.34 1.50
C PRO A 111 6.06 2.55 1.92
N ASP A 112 6.50 3.74 1.55
CA ASP A 112 5.74 4.99 1.78
C ASP A 112 4.54 5.10 0.83
N LEU A 113 4.68 4.55 -0.38
CA LEU A 113 3.75 4.71 -1.48
C LEU A 113 3.33 3.36 -2.06
N GLN A 114 2.04 3.20 -2.31
CA GLN A 114 1.50 2.12 -3.14
C GLN A 114 0.93 2.73 -4.43
N TRP A 115 1.37 2.18 -5.56
CA TRP A 115 0.98 2.62 -6.90
C TRP A 115 0.17 1.56 -7.61
N PHE A 116 -0.80 1.98 -8.41
CA PHE A 116 -1.57 1.09 -9.28
C PHE A 116 -1.78 1.73 -10.65
N PHE A 117 -1.76 0.91 -11.70
CA PHE A 117 -2.07 1.31 -13.07
C PHE A 117 -3.03 0.32 -13.71
N CYS A 118 -4.12 0.83 -14.30
CA CYS A 118 -5.12 0.00 -14.95
C CYS A 118 -4.84 -0.16 -16.44
N LEU A 119 -4.24 -1.29 -16.82
CA LEU A 119 -4.09 -1.64 -18.23
C LEU A 119 -5.41 -2.12 -18.85
N GLU A 120 -6.16 -2.95 -18.11
CA GLU A 120 -7.49 -3.42 -18.53
C GLU A 120 -8.42 -3.51 -17.30
N PRO A 121 -9.52 -2.75 -17.26
CA PRO A 121 -10.44 -2.77 -16.13
C PRO A 121 -11.30 -4.05 -16.13
N ALA A 122 -11.83 -4.42 -14.97
CA ALA A 122 -12.89 -5.42 -14.90
C ALA A 122 -14.19 -4.86 -15.51
N ARG A 123 -14.97 -5.72 -16.18
CA ARG A 123 -16.32 -5.36 -16.66
C ARG A 123 -17.34 -5.28 -15.53
N VAL A 124 -17.12 -6.04 -14.45
CA VAL A 124 -17.98 -6.11 -13.27
C VAL A 124 -17.16 -6.51 -12.05
N GLY A 125 -17.48 -5.92 -10.89
CA GLY A 125 -16.80 -6.22 -9.63
C GLY A 125 -15.30 -5.91 -9.66
N SER A 126 -14.54 -6.59 -8.81
CA SER A 126 -13.06 -6.56 -8.78
C SER A 126 -12.46 -5.17 -8.49
N GLU A 127 -13.23 -4.33 -7.81
CA GLU A 127 -12.85 -3.00 -7.38
C GLU A 127 -11.66 -3.07 -6.42
N THR A 128 -10.79 -2.06 -6.49
CA THR A 128 -9.81 -1.83 -5.43
C THR A 128 -10.52 -1.08 -4.30
N THR A 129 -10.50 -1.63 -3.08
CA THR A 129 -11.07 -0.97 -1.91
C THR A 129 -10.05 0.00 -1.31
N ILE A 130 -10.50 1.18 -0.89
CA ILE A 130 -9.64 2.22 -0.30
C ILE A 130 -10.32 2.76 0.97
N CYS A 131 -9.60 2.84 2.09
CA CYS A 131 -10.14 3.28 3.37
C CYS A 131 -9.16 4.23 4.09
N ASP A 132 -9.57 5.49 4.30
CA ASP A 132 -8.72 6.50 4.94
C ASP A 132 -8.60 6.24 6.45
N GLY A 133 -7.39 5.90 6.90
CA GLY A 133 -7.10 5.63 8.31
C GLY A 133 -7.32 6.84 9.22
N LEU A 134 -7.29 8.08 8.70
CA LEU A 134 -7.68 9.26 9.48
C LEU A 134 -9.17 9.24 9.83
N ARG A 135 -10.00 8.87 8.86
CA ARG A 135 -11.45 8.77 9.06
C ARG A 135 -11.77 7.62 9.99
N VAL A 136 -11.15 6.45 9.79
CA VAL A 136 -11.32 5.30 10.69
C VAL A 136 -10.94 5.68 12.12
N LEU A 137 -9.76 6.26 12.33
CA LEU A 137 -9.32 6.66 13.66
C LEU A 137 -10.29 7.64 14.35
N HIS A 138 -10.83 8.60 13.60
CA HIS A 138 -11.82 9.56 14.10
C HIS A 138 -13.14 8.90 14.51
N GLU A 139 -13.54 7.82 13.84
CA GLU A 139 -14.86 7.19 13.98
C GLU A 139 -14.85 6.00 14.94
N LEU A 140 -13.68 5.43 15.26
CA LEU A 140 -13.53 4.50 16.37
C LEU A 140 -13.99 5.16 17.68
N SER A 141 -14.70 4.39 18.50
CA SER A 141 -15.14 4.76 19.83
C SER A 141 -13.95 5.22 20.68
N PRO A 142 -14.16 6.12 21.65
CA PRO A 142 -13.09 6.55 22.54
C PRO A 142 -12.42 5.39 23.29
N ALA A 143 -13.16 4.31 23.58
CA ALA A 143 -12.63 3.13 24.25
C ALA A 143 -11.65 2.37 23.33
N THR A 144 -12.08 1.99 22.14
CA THR A 144 -11.25 1.25 21.17
C THR A 144 -10.07 2.08 20.68
N ARG A 145 -10.27 3.38 20.45
CA ARG A 145 -9.16 4.30 20.13
C ARG A 145 -8.08 4.25 21.19
N ARG A 146 -8.44 4.40 22.48
CA ARG A 146 -7.45 4.37 23.58
C ARG A 146 -6.67 3.06 23.64
N LEU A 147 -7.28 1.92 23.32
CA LEU A 147 -6.56 0.64 23.28
C LEU A 147 -5.41 0.69 22.27
N PHE A 148 -5.68 1.15 21.04
CA PHE A 148 -4.66 1.26 19.99
C PHE A 148 -3.67 2.42 20.18
N GLU A 149 -4.02 3.42 20.99
CA GLU A 149 -3.09 4.49 21.37
C GLU A 149 -2.12 4.07 22.49
N GLN A 150 -2.49 3.07 23.31
CA GLN A 150 -1.73 2.66 24.49
C GLN A 150 -0.98 1.33 24.30
N ARG A 151 -1.42 0.49 23.36
CA ARG A 151 -0.89 -0.86 23.16
C ARG A 151 -0.50 -1.08 21.72
N LYS A 152 0.59 -1.82 21.52
CA LYS A 152 1.00 -2.30 20.20
C LYS A 152 0.28 -3.60 19.85
N ILE A 153 0.19 -3.86 18.55
CA ILE A 153 -0.32 -5.13 17.99
C ILE A 153 0.87 -6.00 17.58
N LYS A 154 0.71 -7.32 17.66
CA LYS A 154 1.70 -8.31 17.26
C LYS A 154 1.12 -9.22 16.19
N TYR A 155 1.83 -9.36 15.07
CA TYR A 155 1.62 -10.38 14.07
C TYR A 155 2.66 -11.48 14.26
N ALA A 156 2.23 -12.74 14.39
CA ALA A 156 3.13 -13.89 14.48
C ALA A 156 2.75 -14.97 13.45
N ARG A 157 3.71 -15.44 12.66
CA ARG A 157 3.48 -16.51 11.65
C ARG A 157 4.75 -17.27 11.29
N ARG A 158 4.58 -18.41 10.63
CA ARG A 158 5.68 -19.10 9.94
C ARG A 158 5.65 -18.76 8.46
N ILE A 159 6.83 -18.49 7.90
CA ILE A 159 7.02 -18.12 6.50
C ILE A 159 8.01 -19.12 5.87
N PRO A 160 7.72 -19.66 4.67
CA PRO A 160 8.69 -20.42 3.90
C PRO A 160 9.98 -19.62 3.68
N TRP A 161 11.13 -20.25 3.91
CA TRP A 161 12.44 -19.63 3.76
C TRP A 161 12.65 -18.99 2.39
N PRO A 162 12.27 -19.62 1.26
CA PRO A 162 12.40 -18.99 -0.05
C PRO A 162 11.62 -17.66 -0.17
N ASN A 163 10.50 -17.50 0.54
CA ASN A 163 9.74 -16.25 0.52
C ASN A 163 10.47 -15.16 1.32
N VAL A 164 11.08 -15.51 2.45
CA VAL A 164 11.90 -14.58 3.24
C VAL A 164 13.16 -14.18 2.46
N GLN A 165 13.83 -15.13 1.78
CA GLN A 165 14.98 -14.83 0.92
C GLN A 165 14.63 -13.85 -0.19
N ARG A 166 13.51 -14.09 -0.89
CA ARG A 166 13.05 -13.18 -1.95
C ARG A 166 12.74 -11.80 -1.41
N PHE A 167 11.98 -11.71 -0.31
CA PHE A 167 11.65 -10.41 0.29
C PHE A 167 12.90 -9.64 0.73
N LEU A 168 13.80 -10.29 1.48
CA LEU A 168 15.03 -9.63 1.95
C LEU A 168 16.03 -9.33 0.84
N SER A 169 16.05 -10.10 -0.26
CA SER A 169 16.91 -9.77 -1.41
C SER A 169 16.59 -8.40 -2.00
N ILE A 170 15.30 -8.06 -2.06
CA ILE A 170 14.83 -6.79 -2.60
C ILE A 170 15.10 -5.67 -1.60
N GLU A 171 14.72 -5.86 -0.33
CA GLU A 171 14.84 -4.81 0.68
C GLU A 171 16.28 -4.54 1.12
N LEU A 172 17.15 -5.55 1.12
CA LEU A 172 18.56 -5.42 1.46
C LEU A 172 19.47 -5.26 0.24
N GLN A 173 18.92 -5.30 -0.98
CA GLN A 173 19.66 -5.20 -2.24
C GLN A 173 20.82 -6.21 -2.37
N VAL A 174 20.56 -7.46 -1.97
CA VAL A 174 21.48 -8.60 -2.08
C VAL A 174 20.84 -9.69 -2.91
N SER A 175 21.61 -10.64 -3.45
CA SER A 175 21.00 -11.72 -4.22
C SER A 175 20.21 -12.67 -3.31
N ALA A 176 19.07 -13.21 -3.76
CA ALA A 176 18.24 -14.12 -2.96
C ALA A 176 19.00 -15.36 -2.44
N HIS A 177 20.00 -15.85 -3.17
CA HIS A 177 20.83 -16.97 -2.76
C HIS A 177 21.90 -16.60 -1.72
N GLU A 178 22.19 -15.32 -1.53
CA GLU A 178 23.14 -14.80 -0.54
C GLU A 178 22.46 -14.50 0.80
N VAL A 179 21.13 -14.33 0.80
CA VAL A 179 20.35 -14.15 2.03
C VAL A 179 20.50 -15.38 2.91
N ASN A 180 20.91 -15.17 4.16
CA ASN A 180 21.25 -16.18 5.16
C ASN A 180 20.88 -15.70 6.58
N ASP A 181 21.23 -16.46 7.61
CA ASP A 181 20.86 -16.16 9.01
C ASP A 181 21.41 -14.81 9.51
N THR A 182 22.60 -14.41 9.07
CA THR A 182 23.16 -13.09 9.42
C THR A 182 22.26 -11.95 8.93
N HIS A 183 21.59 -12.11 7.78
CA HIS A 183 20.63 -11.11 7.31
C HIS A 183 19.37 -11.05 8.17
N LEU A 184 18.93 -12.18 8.74
CA LEU A 184 17.83 -12.19 9.72
C LEU A 184 18.23 -11.42 10.98
N GLU A 185 19.45 -11.63 11.47
CA GLU A 185 19.99 -10.91 12.63
C GLU A 185 20.11 -9.40 12.36
N VAL A 186 20.61 -9.00 11.18
CA VAL A 186 20.66 -7.59 10.78
C VAL A 186 19.27 -6.96 10.83
N VAL A 187 18.24 -7.64 10.31
CA VAL A 187 16.87 -7.12 10.35
C VAL A 187 16.36 -7.02 11.79
N ASN A 188 16.57 -8.05 12.61
CA ASN A 188 16.17 -8.05 14.03
C ASN A 188 16.81 -6.90 14.82
N GLN A 189 18.05 -6.52 14.47
CA GLN A 189 18.76 -5.41 15.10
C GLN A 189 18.30 -4.04 14.58
N ARG A 190 18.04 -3.92 13.27
CA ARG A 190 17.75 -2.64 12.61
C ARG A 190 16.29 -2.23 12.65
N VAL A 191 15.37 -3.17 12.74
CA VAL A 191 13.94 -2.90 12.61
C VAL A 191 13.25 -3.13 13.96
N PRO A 192 12.94 -2.07 14.72
CA PRO A 192 12.26 -2.19 16.01
C PRO A 192 10.97 -2.99 15.90
N GLY A 193 10.79 -3.95 16.81
CA GLY A 193 9.61 -4.81 16.86
C GLY A 193 9.59 -5.95 15.82
N GLN A 194 10.58 -6.07 14.93
CA GLN A 194 10.72 -7.28 14.11
C GLN A 194 11.58 -8.32 14.85
N HIS A 195 11.14 -9.57 14.79
CA HIS A 195 11.94 -10.72 15.20
C HIS A 195 11.75 -11.90 14.25
N TYR A 196 12.81 -12.27 13.54
CA TYR A 196 12.92 -13.49 12.76
C TYR A 196 13.70 -14.55 13.52
N ARG A 197 13.26 -15.80 13.42
CA ARG A 197 13.98 -16.97 13.94
C ARG A 197 13.92 -18.11 12.94
N ARG A 198 15.07 -18.60 12.49
CA ARG A 198 15.19 -19.84 11.74
C ARG A 198 14.59 -21.00 12.56
N LEU A 199 13.59 -21.70 12.02
CA LEU A 199 13.03 -22.90 12.64
C LEU A 199 13.75 -24.14 12.14
N ASP A 200 13.93 -24.22 10.83
CA ASP A 200 14.65 -25.27 10.12
C ASP A 200 15.07 -24.75 8.73
N GLN A 201 15.57 -25.63 7.86
CA GLN A 201 16.00 -25.30 6.50
C GLN A 201 14.90 -24.78 5.57
N PHE A 202 13.62 -24.94 5.93
CA PHE A 202 12.45 -24.58 5.13
C PHE A 202 11.61 -23.44 5.73
N LEU A 203 11.66 -23.22 7.05
CA LEU A 203 10.74 -22.31 7.73
C LEU A 203 11.45 -21.29 8.62
N VAL A 204 10.88 -20.08 8.63
CA VAL A 204 11.26 -18.97 9.51
C VAL A 204 10.03 -18.55 10.32
N SER A 205 10.18 -18.44 11.64
CA SER A 205 9.23 -17.75 12.49
C SER A 205 9.42 -16.25 12.33
N SER A 206 8.34 -15.52 12.11
CA SER A 206 8.34 -14.06 12.00
C SER A 206 7.35 -13.48 12.99
N GLU A 207 7.83 -12.59 13.84
CA GLU A 207 7.03 -11.78 14.75
C GLU A 207 7.24 -10.31 14.44
N ARG A 208 6.14 -9.55 14.32
CA ARG A 208 6.14 -8.11 14.07
C ARG A 208 5.26 -7.43 15.10
N VAL A 209 5.88 -6.74 16.06
CA VAL A 209 5.21 -5.84 17.02
C VAL A 209 5.26 -4.42 16.47
N THR A 210 4.09 -3.80 16.28
CA THR A 210 3.99 -2.47 15.68
C THR A 210 2.75 -1.73 16.17
N ASP A 211 2.69 -0.42 15.94
CA ASP A 211 1.51 0.38 16.25
C ASP A 211 0.42 0.14 15.20
N ALA A 212 -0.84 0.08 15.63
CA ALA A 212 -1.98 0.05 14.71
C ALA A 212 -2.29 1.45 14.12
N ILE A 213 -1.74 2.49 14.75
CA ILE A 213 -1.88 3.90 14.35
C ILE A 213 -0.51 4.40 13.89
N THR A 214 -0.39 4.70 12.61
CA THR A 214 0.81 5.24 11.97
C THR A 214 0.75 6.76 11.91
N THR A 215 1.88 7.40 11.59
CA THR A 215 1.93 8.81 11.22
C THR A 215 2.18 8.92 9.73
N SER A 216 1.29 9.62 9.02
CA SER A 216 1.43 9.87 7.59
C SER A 216 2.74 10.60 7.30
N CYS A 217 3.58 10.04 6.42
CA CYS A 217 4.86 10.63 6.06
C CYS A 217 4.72 11.86 5.13
N PHE A 218 3.52 12.12 4.61
CA PHE A 218 3.17 13.30 3.82
C PHE A 218 2.48 14.38 4.65
N SER A 219 1.48 14.01 5.45
CA SER A 219 0.64 14.97 6.20
C SER A 219 1.04 15.18 7.66
N GLY A 220 1.87 14.28 8.23
CA GLY A 220 2.19 14.28 9.66
C GLY A 220 1.02 13.90 10.57
N ARG A 221 -0.14 13.49 10.02
CA ARG A 221 -1.35 13.15 10.79
C ARG A 221 -1.35 11.68 11.18
N ARG A 222 -1.88 11.39 12.37
CA ARG A 222 -2.03 10.02 12.89
C ARG A 222 -3.21 9.31 12.21
N ALA A 223 -2.98 8.13 11.65
CA ALA A 223 -3.95 7.35 10.89
C ALA A 223 -4.02 5.91 11.40
N PHE A 224 -5.23 5.34 11.48
CA PHE A 224 -5.40 3.90 11.69
C PHE A 224 -5.09 3.17 10.37
N CYS A 225 -3.80 2.98 10.07
CA CYS A 225 -3.30 2.30 8.87
C CYS A 225 -2.45 1.10 9.30
N ASN A 226 -2.98 -0.11 9.12
CA ASN A 226 -2.35 -1.35 9.57
C ASN A 226 -2.86 -2.53 8.73
N SER A 227 -2.50 -3.76 9.10
CA SER A 227 -2.87 -5.00 8.40
C SER A 227 -3.77 -5.93 9.22
N LEU A 228 -4.55 -5.41 10.18
CA LEU A 228 -5.43 -6.22 11.03
C LEU A 228 -6.49 -6.98 10.21
N LEU A 229 -6.99 -6.37 9.13
CA LEU A 229 -7.96 -6.97 8.20
C LEU A 229 -7.29 -7.54 6.94
N GLY A 230 -5.96 -7.61 6.90
CA GLY A 230 -5.22 -7.98 5.71
C GLY A 230 -5.39 -9.46 5.33
N PRO A 231 -5.28 -9.80 4.03
CA PRO A 231 -5.35 -11.17 3.59
C PRO A 231 -4.08 -11.95 3.97
N SER A 232 -4.21 -13.27 4.12
CA SER A 232 -3.07 -14.20 4.10
C SER A 232 -3.33 -15.28 3.07
N VAL A 233 -3.11 -14.94 1.80
CA VAL A 233 -3.41 -15.83 0.66
C VAL A 233 -2.26 -16.76 0.28
N ASN A 234 -1.02 -16.43 0.67
CA ASN A 234 0.18 -17.12 0.18
C ASN A 234 0.88 -18.02 1.21
N TYR A 235 0.51 -17.93 2.50
CA TYR A 235 1.08 -18.70 3.60
C TYR A 235 0.18 -18.59 4.85
N GLU A 236 0.60 -19.23 5.96
CA GLU A 236 -0.15 -19.28 7.23
C GLU A 236 -0.66 -17.89 7.67
N PRO A 237 -1.98 -17.74 7.91
CA PRO A 237 -2.54 -16.52 8.49
C PRO A 237 -1.82 -16.16 9.79
N PRO A 238 -1.41 -14.89 9.97
CA PRO A 238 -0.78 -14.50 11.21
C PRO A 238 -1.74 -14.63 12.37
N LEU A 239 -1.23 -15.13 13.49
CA LEU A 239 -1.85 -14.90 14.79
C LEU A 239 -1.68 -13.42 15.12
N ILE A 240 -2.80 -12.74 15.37
CA ILE A 240 -2.84 -11.31 15.69
C ILE A 240 -3.28 -11.15 17.15
N THR A 241 -2.40 -10.59 17.97
CA THR A 241 -2.63 -10.35 19.40
C THR A 241 -2.20 -8.93 19.76
N TRP A 242 -2.42 -8.53 21.01
CA TRP A 242 -1.65 -7.45 21.61
C TRP A 242 -0.18 -7.85 21.77
N GLU A 243 0.69 -6.87 22.03
CA GLU A 243 2.14 -7.11 22.15
C GLU A 243 2.52 -8.11 23.26
N ASP A 244 1.76 -8.13 24.35
CA ASP A 244 1.90 -9.07 25.47
C ASP A 244 1.42 -10.50 25.15
N GLY A 245 0.81 -10.70 23.97
CA GLY A 245 0.25 -11.98 23.54
C GLY A 245 -1.21 -12.21 23.94
N ALA A 246 -1.85 -11.26 24.62
CA ALA A 246 -3.28 -11.34 24.91
C ALA A 246 -4.11 -11.18 23.62
N ASP A 247 -5.22 -11.90 23.53
CA ASP A 247 -6.15 -11.76 22.42
C ASP A 247 -6.77 -10.35 22.36
N ILE A 248 -7.11 -9.93 21.16
CA ILE A 248 -7.91 -8.72 20.93
C ILE A 248 -9.38 -9.10 21.07
N ASP A 249 -10.10 -8.44 21.97
CA ASP A 249 -11.52 -8.72 22.26
C ASP A 249 -12.38 -8.68 20.99
N PHE A 250 -13.40 -9.54 20.93
CA PHE A 250 -14.27 -9.67 19.75
C PHE A 250 -15.02 -8.37 19.42
N GLU A 251 -15.42 -7.61 20.44
CA GLU A 251 -16.09 -6.32 20.30
C GLU A 251 -15.20 -5.29 19.59
N VAL A 252 -13.88 -5.33 19.83
CA VAL A 252 -12.90 -4.49 19.15
C VAL A 252 -12.81 -4.87 17.67
N TRP A 253 -12.78 -6.17 17.37
CA TRP A 253 -12.79 -6.66 15.99
C TRP A 253 -14.06 -6.27 15.22
N ASP A 254 -15.22 -6.40 15.86
CA ASP A 254 -16.50 -6.06 15.25
C ASP A 254 -16.61 -4.56 14.97
N GLU A 255 -16.16 -3.72 15.90
CA GLU A 255 -16.11 -2.27 15.68
C GLU A 255 -15.17 -1.90 14.52
N ILE A 256 -13.97 -2.48 14.45
CA ILE A 256 -13.03 -2.21 13.34
C ILE A 256 -13.66 -2.59 12.01
N LYS A 257 -14.30 -3.76 11.92
CA LYS A 257 -14.99 -4.22 10.69
C LYS A 257 -16.14 -3.30 10.30
N ASP A 258 -16.98 -2.89 11.25
CA ASP A 258 -18.11 -1.99 10.99
C ASP A 258 -17.65 -0.59 10.54
N VAL A 259 -16.72 0.02 11.29
CA VAL A 259 -16.19 1.34 10.95
C VAL A 259 -15.51 1.32 9.59
N THR A 260 -14.61 0.37 9.33
CA THR A 260 -13.91 0.29 8.04
C THR A 260 -14.87 0.02 6.88
N ALA A 261 -15.87 -0.86 7.04
CA ALA A 261 -16.87 -1.12 6.00
C ALA A 261 -17.68 0.14 5.63
N ARG A 262 -18.05 0.99 6.60
CA ARG A 262 -18.81 2.23 6.35
C ARG A 262 -18.02 3.32 5.62
N TYR A 263 -16.69 3.27 5.72
CA TYR A 263 -15.76 4.28 5.20
C TYR A 263 -14.81 3.74 4.14
N THR A 264 -15.13 2.57 3.56
CA THR A 264 -14.44 2.03 2.40
C THR A 264 -15.06 2.57 1.13
N TYR A 265 -14.21 3.09 0.25
CA TYR A 265 -14.56 3.45 -1.12
C TYR A 265 -14.19 2.31 -2.06
N ASP A 266 -15.12 1.94 -2.93
CA ASP A 266 -14.91 0.96 -3.99
C ASP A 266 -14.48 1.69 -5.28
N LEU A 267 -13.20 1.59 -5.64
CA LEU A 267 -12.68 2.18 -6.86
C LEU A 267 -13.00 1.29 -8.06
N PHE A 268 -13.93 1.80 -8.88
CA PHE A 268 -14.17 1.31 -10.23
C PHE A 268 -13.13 1.87 -11.18
N TRP A 269 -12.34 0.96 -11.76
CA TRP A 269 -11.24 1.28 -12.64
C TRP A 269 -11.72 1.72 -14.03
N ASN A 270 -11.12 2.78 -14.56
CA ASN A 270 -11.09 3.07 -15.98
C ASN A 270 -9.73 2.66 -16.56
N LYS A 271 -9.72 2.29 -17.83
CA LYS A 271 -8.47 2.03 -18.56
C LYS A 271 -7.59 3.28 -18.53
N GLY A 272 -6.30 3.09 -18.20
CA GLY A 272 -5.31 4.15 -18.09
C GLY A 272 -5.28 4.85 -16.73
N ASP A 273 -6.19 4.54 -15.81
CA ASP A 273 -6.14 5.14 -14.46
C ASP A 273 -4.81 4.83 -13.78
N ILE A 274 -4.21 5.86 -13.16
CA ILE A 274 -3.09 5.74 -12.23
C ILE A 274 -3.60 6.11 -10.84
N VAL A 275 -3.31 5.29 -9.82
CA VAL A 275 -3.66 5.57 -8.43
C VAL A 275 -2.41 5.55 -7.59
N VAL A 276 -2.24 6.59 -6.78
CA VAL A 276 -1.13 6.74 -5.84
C VAL A 276 -1.71 6.86 -4.44
N ILE A 277 -1.24 6.02 -3.53
CA ILE A 277 -1.74 5.91 -2.16
C ILE A 277 -0.61 6.24 -1.19
N ASP A 278 -0.90 7.12 -0.22
CA ASP A 278 -0.10 7.26 1.00
C ASP A 278 -0.27 5.98 1.84
N ASN A 279 0.68 5.06 1.69
CA ASN A 279 0.67 3.76 2.37
C ASN A 279 0.95 3.89 3.88
N THR A 280 1.18 5.10 4.39
CA THR A 280 1.28 5.38 5.83
C THR A 280 0.00 5.99 6.40
N ARG A 281 -1.05 6.20 5.58
CA ARG A 281 -2.35 6.76 5.99
C ARG A 281 -3.54 5.90 5.57
N VAL A 282 -3.50 5.36 4.37
CA VAL A 282 -4.68 4.77 3.72
C VAL A 282 -4.46 3.27 3.57
N MET A 283 -5.43 2.49 4.03
CA MET A 283 -5.46 1.05 3.80
C MET A 283 -6.16 0.76 2.48
N HIS A 284 -5.71 -0.27 1.77
CA HIS A 284 -6.34 -0.73 0.54
C HIS A 284 -6.58 -2.23 0.56
N GLY A 285 -7.36 -2.70 -0.40
CA GLY A 285 -7.69 -4.11 -0.58
C GLY A 285 -8.30 -4.31 -1.96
N ARG A 286 -8.99 -5.44 -2.13
CA ARG A 286 -9.61 -5.78 -3.41
C ARG A 286 -10.85 -6.61 -3.17
N ARG A 287 -11.98 -6.21 -3.76
CA ARG A 287 -13.17 -7.06 -3.80
C ARG A 287 -12.85 -8.37 -4.52
N ARG A 288 -13.64 -9.42 -4.25
CA ARG A 288 -13.51 -10.71 -4.94
C ARG A 288 -13.41 -10.51 -6.45
N LEU A 289 -12.50 -11.24 -7.10
CA LEU A 289 -12.32 -11.11 -8.55
C LEU A 289 -13.54 -11.75 -9.24
N ALA A 290 -14.38 -10.90 -9.85
CA ALA A 290 -15.53 -11.33 -10.64
C ALA A 290 -15.21 -11.40 -12.14
N ASP A 291 -14.15 -10.73 -12.59
CA ASP A 291 -13.67 -10.73 -13.98
C ASP A 291 -12.16 -10.98 -14.02
N THR A 292 -11.77 -12.14 -14.59
CA THR A 292 -10.37 -12.53 -14.75
C THR A 292 -9.66 -11.81 -15.90
N GLY A 293 -10.39 -11.05 -16.72
CA GLY A 293 -9.83 -10.19 -17.77
C GLY A 293 -9.20 -8.90 -17.24
N ARG A 294 -9.38 -8.58 -15.95
CA ARG A 294 -8.81 -7.42 -15.28
C ARG A 294 -7.28 -7.52 -15.22
N ARG A 295 -6.59 -6.46 -15.63
CA ARG A 295 -5.12 -6.35 -15.59
C ARG A 295 -4.71 -5.04 -14.94
N ILE A 296 -4.36 -5.11 -13.65
CA ILE A 296 -3.84 -3.99 -12.88
C ILE A 296 -2.39 -4.28 -12.53
N PHE A 297 -1.54 -3.28 -12.76
CA PHE A 297 -0.13 -3.30 -12.42
C PHE A 297 0.06 -2.51 -11.14
N GLY A 298 1.00 -2.92 -10.29
CA GLY A 298 1.34 -2.18 -9.10
C GLY A 298 2.84 -2.01 -8.93
N ALA A 299 3.21 -0.95 -8.22
CA ALA A 299 4.55 -0.71 -7.70
C ALA A 299 4.47 -0.31 -6.23
N GLN A 300 5.55 -0.51 -5.51
CA GLN A 300 5.73 -0.07 -4.13
C GLN A 300 6.97 0.83 -4.12
N SER A 301 6.96 1.94 -3.39
CA SER A 301 8.15 2.78 -3.35
C SER A 301 8.29 3.60 -2.08
N TYR A 302 9.51 4.10 -1.89
CA TYR A 302 9.88 5.02 -0.83
C TYR A 302 9.95 6.43 -1.40
N ARG A 303 9.42 7.39 -0.65
CA ARG A 303 9.35 8.79 -1.09
C ARG A 303 10.75 9.41 -1.17
N LYS A 304 10.91 10.42 -2.00
CA LYS A 304 12.12 11.25 -2.00
C LYS A 304 12.26 11.95 -0.66
N GLY A 305 13.50 11.97 -0.13
CA GLY A 305 13.78 12.52 1.20
C GLY A 305 13.38 11.60 2.36
N ALA A 306 12.95 10.36 2.11
CA ALA A 306 12.86 9.35 3.16
C ALA A 306 14.25 9.13 3.78
N ILE A 307 14.31 9.11 5.12
CA ILE A 307 15.52 8.74 5.84
C ILE A 307 15.61 7.21 5.79
N ALA A 308 16.73 6.69 5.29
CA ALA A 308 17.01 5.26 5.14
C ALA A 308 17.16 4.55 6.49
#